data_AF-A0A7W0GTS7-F1
#
_entry.id   AF-A0A7W0GTS7-F1
#
_cell.length_a   1.000
_cell.length_b   1.000
_cell.length_c   1.000
_cell.angle_alpha   90.00
_cell.angle_beta   90.00
_cell.angle_gamma   90.00
#
_symmetry.space_group_name_H-M   'P 1'
#
loop_
_entity.id
_entity.type
_entity.pdbx_description
1 polymer ?
#
loop_
_entity_poly.entity_id
_entity_poly.type
_entity_poly.pdbx_seq_one_letter_code
_entity_poly.pdbx_strand_id
1 'polypeptide(L)'
;MRVVSPAVFLLLIGCSPASGTDAADARVALEGVLAAGRRAHLETDADLLGASLADTLVSINAGAVSVQLKDSVVAMFRGYFDGASYRAWQDLVPPRIHITGDNSFAWVARVVCVDRMSRGRAAG
;
A
#
# COMPACT_ATOMS: atom_id res chain seq x y z
N MET A 1 -52.07 48.73 -5.31
CA MET A 1 -50.74 48.28 -5.78
C MET A 1 -49.98 47.66 -4.62
N ARG A 2 -49.69 46.35 -4.70
CA ARG A 2 -48.40 45.66 -4.40
C ARG A 2 -48.69 44.23 -3.96
N VAL A 3 -48.56 43.32 -4.92
CA VAL A 3 -48.54 41.87 -4.74
C VAL A 3 -47.17 41.53 -4.15
N VAL A 4 -47.14 40.88 -2.98
CA VAL A 4 -45.90 40.36 -2.38
C VAL A 4 -45.73 38.93 -2.89
N SER A 5 -44.74 38.73 -3.76
CA SER A 5 -44.39 37.42 -4.31
C SER A 5 -43.55 36.65 -3.29
N PRO A 6 -43.90 35.40 -2.91
CA PRO A 6 -43.02 34.59 -2.09
C PRO A 6 -41.93 34.02 -3.00
N ALA A 7 -40.72 34.55 -2.87
CA ALA A 7 -39.53 33.96 -3.46
C ALA A 7 -39.34 32.57 -2.83
N VAL A 8 -39.67 31.54 -3.61
CA VAL A 8 -39.34 30.13 -3.33
C VAL A 8 -37.81 30.03 -3.34
N PHE A 9 -37.23 29.99 -2.15
CA PHE A 9 -35.80 29.73 -1.94
C PHE A 9 -35.56 28.24 -2.24
N LEU A 10 -35.18 27.92 -3.49
CA LEU A 10 -34.70 26.60 -3.85
C LEU A 10 -33.37 26.35 -3.12
N LEU A 11 -33.43 25.62 -2.01
CA LEU A 11 -32.29 25.03 -1.33
C LEU A 11 -31.67 23.96 -2.25
N LEU A 12 -30.66 24.36 -3.02
CA LEU A 12 -29.72 23.44 -3.66
C LEU A 12 -28.89 22.79 -2.56
N ILE A 13 -29.39 21.67 -2.01
CA ILE A 13 -28.59 20.74 -1.22
C ILE A 13 -27.64 20.07 -2.21
N GLY A 14 -26.52 20.76 -2.48
CA GLY A 14 -25.40 20.21 -3.22
C GLY A 14 -24.82 19.06 -2.42
N CYS A 15 -24.94 17.86 -2.97
CA CYS A 15 -24.18 16.71 -2.49
C CYS A 15 -22.70 17.03 -2.73
N SER A 16 -22.00 17.53 -1.72
CA SER A 16 -20.54 17.65 -1.81
C SER A 16 -20.00 16.23 -1.96
N PRO A 17 -19.30 15.88 -3.05
CA PRO A 17 -18.53 14.65 -3.06
C PRO A 17 -17.60 14.73 -1.84
N ALA A 18 -17.61 13.68 -1.02
CA ALA A 18 -16.66 13.53 0.06
C ALA A 18 -15.28 13.88 -0.51
N SER A 19 -14.54 14.75 0.17
CA SER A 19 -13.21 15.16 -0.25
C SER A 19 -12.28 13.95 -0.23
N GLY A 20 -12.35 13.14 -1.29
CA GLY A 20 -11.41 12.09 -1.57
C GLY A 20 -10.04 12.72 -1.68
N THR A 21 -9.03 12.09 -1.09
CA THR A 21 -7.62 12.43 -1.30
C THR A 21 -7.39 12.70 -2.78
N ASP A 22 -6.74 13.81 -3.16
CA ASP A 22 -6.45 14.07 -4.57
C ASP A 22 -5.70 12.85 -5.16
N ALA A 23 -6.01 12.47 -6.40
CA ALA A 23 -5.39 11.32 -7.04
C ALA A 23 -3.85 11.47 -7.10
N ALA A 24 -3.36 12.71 -7.22
CA ALA A 24 -1.93 13.01 -7.13
C ALA A 24 -1.36 12.69 -5.74
N ASP A 25 -2.03 13.13 -4.67
CA ASP A 25 -1.63 12.86 -3.28
C ASP A 25 -1.67 11.36 -2.97
N ALA A 26 -2.70 10.65 -3.42
CA ALA A 26 -2.82 9.21 -3.26
C ALA A 26 -1.67 8.47 -3.97
N ARG A 27 -1.26 8.94 -5.15
CA ARG A 27 -0.12 8.39 -5.88
C ARG A 27 1.19 8.59 -5.12
N VAL A 28 1.44 9.78 -4.59
CA VAL A 28 2.63 10.07 -3.78
C VAL A 28 2.66 9.21 -2.52
N ALA A 29 1.52 9.05 -1.84
CA ALA A 29 1.41 8.19 -0.67
C ALA A 29 1.73 6.72 -1.00
N LEU A 30 1.21 6.20 -2.11
CA LEU A 30 1.50 4.84 -2.58
C LEU A 30 2.99 4.67 -2.89
N GLU A 31 3.61 5.62 -3.59
CA GLU A 31 5.06 5.57 -3.85
C GLU A 31 5.88 5.57 -2.54
N GLY A 32 5.43 6.30 -1.52
CA GLY A 32 5.99 6.27 -0.18
C GLY A 32 5.95 4.87 0.46
N VAL A 33 4.78 4.21 0.43
CA VAL A 33 4.61 2.83 0.92
C VAL A 33 5.53 1.85 0.16
N LEU A 34 5.61 1.99 -1.15
CA LEU A 34 6.47 1.15 -2.00
C LEU A 34 7.96 1.33 -1.68
N ALA A 35 8.38 2.56 -1.40
CA ALA A 35 9.74 2.89 -1.01
C ALA A 35 10.08 2.37 0.40
N ALA A 36 9.17 2.51 1.37
CA ALA A 36 9.31 1.96 2.71
C ALA A 36 9.43 0.43 2.68
N GLY A 37 8.58 -0.25 1.90
CA GLY A 37 8.66 -1.70 1.72
C GLY A 37 9.99 -2.15 1.12
N ARG A 38 10.52 -1.43 0.12
CA ARG A 38 11.86 -1.72 -0.44
C ARG A 38 12.95 -1.55 0.62
N ARG A 39 12.91 -0.45 1.37
CA ARG A 39 13.86 -0.16 2.45
C ARG A 39 13.85 -1.26 3.51
N ALA A 40 12.67 -1.67 3.97
CA ALA A 40 12.50 -2.74 4.95
C ALA A 40 13.16 -4.06 4.51
N HIS A 41 13.05 -4.41 3.23
CA HIS A 41 13.73 -5.60 2.71
C HIS A 41 15.25 -5.42 2.67
N LEU A 42 15.75 -4.30 2.17
CA LEU A 42 17.19 -4.03 2.10
C LEU A 42 17.85 -3.99 3.48
N GLU A 43 17.13 -3.45 4.48
CA GLU A 43 17.58 -3.34 5.87
C GLU A 43 17.27 -4.60 6.70
N THR A 44 16.58 -5.60 6.13
CA THR A 44 16.12 -6.80 6.84
C THR A 44 15.31 -6.46 8.11
N ASP A 45 14.52 -5.38 8.05
CA ASP A 45 13.75 -4.84 9.16
C ASP A 45 12.25 -5.16 8.99
N ALA A 46 11.79 -6.17 9.72
CA ALA A 46 10.40 -6.61 9.67
C ALA A 46 9.43 -5.63 10.36
N ASP A 47 9.91 -4.82 11.30
CA ASP A 47 9.07 -3.85 12.01
C ASP A 47 8.82 -2.63 11.12
N LEU A 48 9.85 -2.19 10.39
CA LEU A 48 9.72 -1.19 9.34
C LEU A 48 8.75 -1.66 8.25
N LEU A 49 8.80 -2.94 7.85
CA LEU A 49 7.83 -3.52 6.92
C LEU A 49 6.40 -3.45 7.50
N GLY A 50 6.25 -3.86 8.76
CA GLY A 50 4.98 -3.90 9.48
C GLY A 50 4.31 -2.53 9.63
N ALA A 51 5.09 -1.45 9.73
CA ALA A 51 4.57 -0.10 9.92
C ALA A 51 3.60 0.37 8.81
N SER A 52 3.74 -0.14 7.58
CA SER A 52 2.88 0.21 6.44
C SER A 52 1.76 -0.79 6.16
N LEU A 53 1.65 -1.89 6.93
CA LEU A 53 0.62 -2.90 6.73
C LEU A 53 -0.69 -2.51 7.44
N ALA A 54 -1.81 -2.82 6.81
CA ALA A 54 -3.12 -2.86 7.46
C ALA A 54 -3.19 -4.01 8.47
N ASP A 55 -4.14 -3.97 9.40
CA ASP A 55 -4.30 -4.98 10.45
C ASP A 55 -4.56 -6.39 9.89
N THR A 56 -5.19 -6.46 8.72
CA THR A 56 -5.52 -7.70 8.02
C THR A 56 -5.10 -7.60 6.55
N LEU A 57 -4.50 -8.69 6.05
CA LEU A 57 -4.01 -8.81 4.70
C LEU A 57 -4.59 -10.05 4.04
N VAL A 58 -5.03 -9.90 2.79
CA VAL A 58 -5.36 -11.05 1.93
C VAL A 58 -4.12 -11.39 1.11
N SER A 59 -3.60 -12.60 1.27
CA SER A 59 -2.45 -13.10 0.54
C SER A 59 -2.90 -14.13 -0.50
N ILE A 60 -2.44 -13.92 -1.74
CA ILE A 60 -2.63 -14.87 -2.85
C ILE A 60 -1.25 -15.35 -3.28
N ASN A 61 -0.96 -16.63 -3.07
CA ASN A 61 0.33 -17.22 -3.41
C ASN A 61 0.13 -18.63 -3.96
N ALA A 62 0.74 -18.94 -5.12
CA ALA A 62 0.66 -20.26 -5.76
C ALA A 62 -0.78 -20.81 -5.90
N GLY A 63 -1.76 -19.93 -6.15
CA GLY A 63 -3.18 -20.29 -6.27
C GLY A 63 -3.94 -20.46 -4.94
N ALA A 64 -3.26 -20.36 -3.80
CA ALA A 64 -3.90 -20.35 -2.48
C ALA A 64 -4.25 -18.92 -2.05
N VAL A 65 -5.45 -18.74 -1.49
CA VAL A 65 -5.92 -17.49 -0.88
C VAL A 65 -5.96 -17.67 0.63
N SER A 66 -5.39 -16.74 1.37
CA SER A 66 -5.40 -16.74 2.83
C SER A 66 -5.59 -15.33 3.39
N VAL A 67 -6.09 -15.25 4.63
CA VAL A 67 -6.18 -14.01 5.38
C VAL A 67 -5.16 -14.07 6.52
N GLN A 68 -4.33 -13.04 6.65
CA GLN A 68 -3.25 -12.97 7.62
C GLN A 68 -3.39 -11.72 8.47
N LEU A 69 -3.14 -11.85 9.78
CA LEU A 69 -3.01 -10.71 10.67
C LEU A 69 -1.63 -10.05 10.48
N LYS A 70 -1.57 -8.73 10.62
CA LYS A 70 -0.32 -7.96 10.56
C LYS A 70 0.80 -8.57 11.39
N ASP A 71 0.53 -8.90 12.65
CA ASP A 71 1.54 -9.46 13.57
C ASP A 71 2.08 -10.82 13.09
N SER A 72 1.22 -11.63 12.45
CA SER A 72 1.64 -12.89 11.85
C SER A 72 2.54 -12.67 10.63
N VAL A 73 2.24 -11.67 9.81
CA VAL A 73 3.09 -11.29 8.67
C VAL A 73 4.44 -10.77 9.15
N VAL A 74 4.46 -9.90 10.16
CA VAL A 74 5.70 -9.38 10.75
C VAL A 74 6.54 -10.52 11.32
N ALA A 75 5.94 -11.43 12.09
CA ALA A 75 6.65 -12.59 12.64
C ALA A 75 7.25 -13.50 11.55
N MET A 76 6.50 -13.75 10.47
CA MET A 76 7.00 -14.49 9.30
C MET A 76 8.21 -13.79 8.67
N PHE A 77 8.14 -12.47 8.47
CA PHE A 77 9.23 -11.69 7.89
C PHE A 77 10.46 -11.60 8.78
N ARG A 78 10.31 -11.58 10.12
CA ARG A 78 11.45 -11.67 11.05
C ARG A 78 12.27 -12.94 10.78
N GLY A 79 11.62 -14.11 10.80
CA GLY A 79 12.31 -15.37 10.53
C GLY A 79 12.86 -15.48 9.10
N TYR A 80 12.17 -14.89 8.11
CA TYR A 80 12.67 -14.82 6.74
C TYR A 80 13.92 -13.95 6.59
N PHE A 81 13.97 -12.83 7.32
CA PHE A 81 15.08 -11.88 7.32
C PHE A 81 16.30 -12.37 8.09
N ASP A 82 16.14 -13.21 9.11
CA ASP A 82 17.27 -13.83 9.84
C ASP A 82 18.26 -14.55 8.91
N GLY A 83 17.74 -15.23 7.88
CA GLY A 83 18.52 -15.97 6.89
C GLY A 83 18.84 -15.21 5.61
N ALA A 84 18.47 -13.93 5.50
CA ALA A 84 18.58 -13.15 4.28
C ALA A 84 19.62 -12.03 4.39
N SER A 85 20.24 -11.71 3.26
CA SER A 85 20.93 -10.44 3.06
C SER A 85 20.61 -9.96 1.65
N TYR A 86 20.43 -8.66 1.46
CA TYR A 86 20.05 -8.09 0.18
C TYR A 86 21.15 -7.15 -0.29
N ARG A 87 21.66 -7.39 -1.50
CA ARG A 87 22.64 -6.49 -2.11
C ARG A 87 21.96 -5.38 -2.88
N ALA A 88 20.91 -5.72 -3.64
CA ALA A 88 20.25 -4.79 -4.51
C ALA A 88 18.77 -5.13 -4.69
N TRP A 89 17.99 -4.08 -4.95
CA TRP A 89 16.60 -4.15 -5.37
C TRP A 89 16.42 -3.16 -6.51
N GLN A 90 16.00 -3.64 -7.68
CA GLN A 90 15.78 -2.82 -8.85
C GLN A 90 14.39 -3.09 -9.44
N ASP A 91 13.62 -2.02 -9.64
CA ASP A 91 12.42 -2.09 -10.48
C ASP A 91 12.87 -2.19 -11.94
N LEU A 92 12.52 -3.29 -12.62
CA LEU A 92 12.90 -3.53 -14.01
C LEU A 92 12.07 -2.71 -15.00
N VAL A 93 10.88 -2.29 -14.56
CA VAL A 93 9.99 -1.37 -15.25
C VAL A 93 9.37 -0.42 -14.23
N PRO A 94 8.94 0.80 -14.63
CA PRO A 94 8.19 1.67 -13.74
C PRO A 94 6.96 0.96 -13.16
N PRO A 95 6.66 1.12 -11.85
CA PRO A 95 5.46 0.55 -11.24
C PRO A 95 4.20 1.02 -11.97
N ARG A 96 3.32 0.07 -12.31
CA ARG A 96 1.98 0.39 -12.79
C ARG A 96 1.09 0.62 -11.59
N ILE A 97 0.60 1.85 -11.44
CA ILE A 97 -0.28 2.26 -10.35
C ILE A 97 -1.61 2.65 -10.96
N HIS A 98 -2.69 2.11 -10.42
CA HIS A 98 -4.05 2.50 -10.77
C HIS A 98 -4.81 2.82 -9.48
N ILE A 99 -5.53 3.93 -9.50
CA ILE A 99 -6.34 4.44 -8.40
C ILE A 99 -7.76 4.54 -8.95
N THR A 100 -8.75 4.06 -8.19
CA THR A 100 -10.16 4.14 -8.59
C THR A 100 -10.62 5.61 -8.60
N GLY A 101 -11.65 5.94 -9.39
CA GLY A 101 -12.08 7.33 -9.55
C GLY A 101 -12.58 8.02 -8.27
N ASP A 102 -12.96 7.24 -7.26
CA ASP A 102 -13.35 7.68 -5.91
C ASP A 102 -12.18 7.66 -4.91
N ASN A 103 -10.98 7.29 -5.36
CA ASN A 103 -9.75 7.18 -4.57
C ASN A 103 -9.84 6.24 -3.35
N SER A 104 -10.85 5.37 -3.31
CA SER A 104 -11.05 4.41 -2.22
C SER A 104 -10.17 3.16 -2.33
N PHE A 105 -9.68 2.86 -3.54
CA PHE A 105 -8.88 1.69 -3.82
C PHE A 105 -7.76 2.00 -4.82
N ALA A 106 -6.65 1.30 -4.67
CA ALA A 106 -5.57 1.32 -5.64
C ALA A 106 -4.94 -0.06 -5.75
N TRP A 107 -4.38 -0.35 -6.93
CA TRP A 107 -3.51 -1.50 -7.13
C TRP A 107 -2.17 -1.08 -7.73
N VAL A 108 -1.14 -1.84 -7.38
CA VAL A 108 0.22 -1.64 -7.88
C VAL A 108 0.75 -2.96 -8.42
N ALA A 109 1.27 -2.94 -9.65
CA ALA A 109 2.03 -4.05 -10.22
C ALA A 109 3.48 -3.62 -10.46
N ARG A 110 4.43 -4.46 -10.02
CA ARG A 110 5.87 -4.24 -10.19
C ARG A 110 6.54 -5.49 -10.72
N VAL A 111 7.55 -5.30 -11.57
CA VAL A 111 8.49 -6.34 -11.95
C VAL A 111 9.84 -5.94 -11.36
N VAL A 112 10.37 -6.74 -10.46
CA VAL A 112 11.56 -6.40 -9.68
C VAL A 112 12.63 -7.48 -9.85
N CYS A 113 13.88 -7.05 -9.92
CA CYS A 113 15.03 -7.91 -9.71
C CYS A 113 15.55 -7.67 -8.30
N VAL A 114 15.74 -8.74 -7.55
CA VAL A 114 16.24 -8.69 -6.17
C VAL A 114 17.49 -9.57 -6.10
N ASP A 115 18.64 -8.94 -5.86
CA ASP A 115 19.88 -9.66 -5.57
C ASP A 115 19.90 -10.00 -4.08
N ARG A 116 19.42 -11.20 -3.76
CA ARG A 116 19.37 -11.75 -2.41
C ARG A 116 20.46 -12.80 -2.26
N MET A 117 21.25 -12.65 -1.20
CA MET A 117 22.17 -13.66 -0.72
C MET A 117 21.52 -14.42 0.43
N SER A 118 21.66 -15.75 0.45
CA SER A 118 21.39 -16.52 1.66
C SER A 118 22.54 -16.35 2.64
N ARG A 119 22.24 -16.11 3.91
CA ARG A 119 23.22 -16.35 4.97
C ARG A 119 23.20 -17.86 5.22
N GLY A 120 24.33 -18.51 5.00
CA GLY A 120 24.49 -19.92 5.36
C GLY A 120 24.07 -20.09 6.82
N ARG A 121 23.18 -21.04 7.10
CA ARG A 121 22.80 -21.37 8.47
C ARG A 121 24.10 -21.77 9.18
N ALA A 122 24.54 -21.01 10.17
CA ALA A 122 25.66 -21.43 10.99
C ALA A 122 25.31 -22.82 11.52
N ALA A 123 26.14 -23.82 11.19
CA ALA A 123 26.00 -25.16 11.72
C ALA A 123 26.19 -25.05 13.24
N GLY A 124 25.09 -25.18 13.98
CA GLY A 124 25.09 -25.46 15.41
C GLY A 124 25.08 -26.96 15.63
#